data_AF-A0A8J8GT22-F1
#
_entry.id   AF-A0A8J8GT22-F1
#
_cell.length_a   1.000
_cell.length_b   1.000
_cell.length_c   1.000
_cell.angle_alpha   90.00
_cell.angle_beta   90.00
_cell.angle_gamma   90.00
#
_symmetry.space_group_name_H-M   'P 1'
#
loop_
_entity.id
_entity.type
_entity.pdbx_description
1 polymer ?
#
loop_
_entity_poly.entity_id
_entity_poly.type
_entity_poly.pdbx_seq_one_letter_code
_entity_poly.pdbx_strand_id
1 'polypeptide(L)' 'MSLSRLLSGLFTGSEPNTESPATTQHSGESEPSSTVIYECRTCGTTVSADTVRCPACEDDDIVRYSID' A
#
# COMPACT_ATOMS: atom_id res chain seq x y z
N MET A 1 7.04 -32.22 -16.53
CA MET A 1 5.78 -31.48 -16.28
C MET A 1 6.09 -29.99 -16.46
N SER A 2 5.49 -29.36 -17.47
CA SER A 2 5.93 -28.06 -18.03
C SER A 2 5.14 -26.89 -17.42
N LEU A 3 5.83 -25.83 -16.96
CA LEU A 3 5.27 -24.65 -16.26
C LEU A 3 4.96 -23.45 -17.20
N SER A 4 4.66 -23.70 -18.48
CA SER A 4 4.65 -22.62 -19.50
C SER A 4 3.26 -22.16 -19.98
N ARG A 5 2.21 -22.17 -19.15
CA ARG A 5 0.84 -21.80 -19.62
C ARG A 5 0.07 -20.76 -18.79
N LEU A 6 0.72 -19.99 -17.92
CA LEU A 6 -0.01 -19.06 -17.02
C LEU A 6 0.16 -17.55 -17.29
N LEU A 7 0.85 -17.11 -18.36
CA LEU A 7 1.06 -15.67 -18.60
C LEU A 7 0.39 -15.08 -19.86
N SER A 8 -0.48 -15.82 -20.55
CA SER A 8 -1.14 -15.31 -21.77
C SER A 8 -2.45 -14.53 -21.52
N GLY A 9 -2.84 -14.26 -20.27
CA GLY A 9 -4.16 -13.71 -19.94
C GLY A 9 -4.21 -12.24 -19.48
N LEU A 10 -3.08 -11.56 -19.27
CA LEU A 10 -3.05 -10.24 -18.62
C LEU A 10 -2.94 -9.05 -19.58
N PHE A 11 -2.87 -9.26 -20.89
CA PHE A 11 -2.73 -8.19 -21.88
C PHE A 11 -3.89 -8.20 -22.89
N THR A 12 -5.13 -8.30 -22.42
CA THR A 12 -6.30 -8.05 -23.28
C THR A 12 -7.21 -7.03 -22.62
N GLY A 13 -6.99 -5.78 -23.04
CA GLY A 13 -8.01 -4.75 -23.16
C GLY A 13 -8.34 -3.98 -21.89
N SER A 14 -7.88 -2.72 -21.82
CA SER A 14 -8.79 -1.56 -21.79
C SER A 14 -7.99 -0.27 -21.89
N GLU A 15 -8.38 0.56 -22.85
CA GLU A 15 -7.78 1.85 -23.20
C GLU A 15 -7.90 2.83 -22.03
N PRO A 16 -6.85 3.61 -21.68
CA PRO A 16 -7.01 4.67 -20.70
C PRO A 16 -7.72 5.85 -21.35
N ASN A 17 -9.05 5.90 -21.20
CA ASN A 17 -9.79 7.13 -21.41
C ASN A 17 -9.23 8.18 -20.44
N THR A 18 -8.54 9.15 -21.02
CA THR A 18 -8.02 10.33 -20.35
C THR A 18 -9.21 11.21 -19.98
N GLU A 19 -9.70 11.11 -18.76
CA GLU A 19 -10.40 12.19 -18.09
C GLU A 19 -9.51 12.65 -16.95
N SER A 20 -8.75 13.73 -17.21
CA SER A 20 -8.07 14.49 -16.18
C SER A 20 -9.12 15.30 -15.42
N PRO A 21 -9.41 15.02 -14.14
CA PRO A 21 -10.11 16.00 -13.34
C PRO A 21 -9.14 17.16 -13.12
N ALA A 22 -9.61 18.38 -13.37
CA ALA A 22 -8.88 19.59 -13.06
C ALA A 22 -8.40 19.55 -11.60
N THR A 23 -7.09 19.38 -11.42
CA THR A 23 -6.44 19.53 -10.12
C THR A 23 -6.50 21.00 -9.77
N THR A 24 -7.48 21.36 -8.93
CA THR A 24 -7.44 22.61 -8.19
C THR A 24 -6.22 22.53 -7.29
N GLN A 25 -5.17 23.24 -7.68
CA GLN A 25 -3.92 23.38 -6.95
C GLN A 25 -4.24 24.08 -5.63
N HIS A 26 -4.53 23.30 -4.58
CA HIS A 26 -4.51 23.83 -3.23
C HIS A 26 -3.06 24.02 -2.85
N SER A 27 -2.62 25.27 -2.96
CA SER A 27 -1.36 25.76 -2.41
C SER A 27 -1.42 25.58 -0.90
N GLY A 28 -0.88 24.46 -0.42
CA GLY A 28 -0.51 24.25 0.96
C GLY A 28 0.94 23.83 0.95
N GLU A 29 1.83 24.80 1.20
CA GLU A 29 3.13 24.62 1.83
C GLU A 29 3.23 23.26 2.54
N SER A 30 3.81 22.29 1.84
CA SER A 30 3.97 20.94 2.34
C SER A 30 5.14 20.95 3.32
N GLU A 31 4.83 21.23 4.59
CA GLU A 31 5.62 20.70 5.70
C GLU A 31 5.96 19.23 5.37
N PRO A 32 7.20 18.76 5.61
CA PRO A 32 7.55 17.37 5.31
C PRO A 32 6.62 16.47 6.10
N SER A 33 5.58 15.96 5.44
CA SER A 33 4.58 15.10 6.06
C SER A 33 5.24 13.74 6.24
N SER A 34 5.89 13.55 7.38
CA SER A 34 6.56 12.29 7.72
C SER A 34 5.55 11.16 7.55
N THR A 35 5.85 10.20 6.68
CA THR A 35 4.96 9.05 6.46
C THR A 35 5.17 8.05 7.59
N VAL A 36 4.08 7.69 8.26
CA VAL A 36 4.12 6.74 9.39
C VAL A 36 3.50 5.42 8.95
N ILE A 37 4.24 4.32 9.15
CA ILE A 37 3.81 2.95 8.81
C ILE A 37 3.80 2.10 10.08
N TYR A 38 2.75 1.29 10.24
CA TYR A 38 2.65 0.29 11.31
C TYR A 38 2.70 -1.10 10.70
N GLU A 39 3.56 -1.98 11.23
CA GLU A 39 3.80 -3.31 10.66
C GLU A 39 3.95 -4.35 11.78
N CYS A 40 3.42 -5.55 11.58
CA CYS A 40 3.70 -6.68 12.46
C CYS A 40 5.11 -7.21 12.20
N ARG A 41 5.95 -7.24 13.23
CA ARG A 41 7.33 -7.72 13.13
C ARG A 41 7.42 -9.23 12.89
N THR A 42 6.40 -9.99 13.31
CA THR A 42 6.37 -11.45 13.17
C THR A 42 6.09 -11.90 11.73
N CYS A 43 5.13 -11.27 11.04
CA CYS A 43 4.68 -11.73 9.71
C CYS A 43 4.79 -10.68 8.59
N GLY A 44 5.19 -9.44 8.90
CA GLY A 44 5.35 -8.35 7.94
C GLY A 44 4.04 -7.71 7.45
N THR A 45 2.90 -8.02 8.07
CA THR A 45 1.61 -7.42 7.68
C THR A 45 1.54 -5.96 8.15
N THR A 46 1.28 -5.05 7.22
CA THR A 46 0.97 -3.65 7.54
C THR A 46 -0.41 -3.54 8.17
N VAL A 47 -0.52 -2.76 9.25
CA VAL A 47 -1.74 -2.60 10.04
C VAL A 47 -2.04 -1.12 10.28
N SER A 48 -3.21 -0.82 10.86
CA SER A 48 -3.57 0.53 11.29
C SER A 48 -2.91 0.90 12.62
N ALA A 49 -2.86 2.20 12.93
CA ALA A 49 -2.22 2.72 14.14
C ALA A 49 -2.85 2.25 15.46
N ASP A 50 -4.13 1.87 15.41
CA ASP A 50 -4.92 1.38 16.55
C ASP A 50 -4.88 -0.15 16.69
N THR A 51 -4.19 -0.85 15.79
CA THR A 51 -4.08 -2.31 15.84
C THR A 51 -3.17 -2.75 16.99
N VAL A 52 -3.74 -3.47 17.96
CA VAL A 52 -3.01 -4.06 19.09
C VAL A 52 -2.55 -5.49 18.80
N ARG A 53 -3.27 -6.23 17.95
CA ARG A 53 -2.93 -7.59 17.54
C ARG A 53 -3.04 -7.75 16.03
N CYS A 54 -2.04 -8.39 15.43
CA CYS A 54 -1.99 -8.61 14.00
C CYS A 54 -3.18 -9.47 13.54
N PRO A 55 -4.02 -9.01 12.59
CA PRO A 55 -5.16 -9.79 12.11
C PRO A 55 -4.76 -11.01 11.27
N ALA A 56 -3.49 -11.10 10.85
CA ALA A 56 -2.99 -12.20 10.03
C ALA A 56 -2.36 -13.34 10.84
N CYS A 57 -1.70 -13.03 11.96
CA CYS A 57 -0.96 -14.02 12.75
C CYS A 57 -1.23 -13.97 14.26
N GLU A 58 -2.13 -13.08 14.70
CA GLU A 58 -2.58 -12.90 16.09
C GLU A 58 -1.52 -12.45 17.11
N ASP A 59 -0.27 -12.25 16.66
CA ASP A 59 0.83 -11.70 17.44
C ASP A 59 0.60 -10.22 17.81
N ASP A 60 1.19 -9.75 18.91
CA ASP A 60 1.09 -8.38 19.42
C ASP A 60 2.35 -7.52 19.17
N ASP A 61 3.38 -8.07 18.52
CA ASP A 61 4.58 -7.31 18.13
C ASP A 61 4.33 -6.43 16.89
N ILE A 62 3.71 -5.26 17.13
CA ILE A 62 3.47 -4.21 16.12
C ILE A 62 4.49 -3.06 16.28
N VAL A 63 5.20 -2.74 15.20
CA VAL A 63 6.23 -1.69 15.17
C VAL A 63 5.81 -0.50 14.32
N ARG A 64 6.34 0.68 14.64
CA ARG A 64 6.07 1.95 13.97
C ARG A 64 7.34 2.46 13.29
N TYR A 65 7.25 2.75 12.01
CA TYR A 65 8.29 3.44 11.24
C TYR A 65 7.85 4.86 10.91
N SER A 66 8.80 5.78 10.85
CA SER A 66 8.60 7.15 10.37
C SER A 66 9.62 7.41 9.28
N ILE A 67 9.15 7.91 8.13
CA ILE A 67 9.96 8.18 6.95
C ILE A 67 9.86 9.69 6.71
N ASP A 68 11.00 10.36 6.80
CA ASP A 68 11.18 11.80 6.53
C ASP A 68 11.57 12.06 5.07
#